data_AF-A0A1G2IX53-F1
#
_entry.id   AF-A0A1G2IX53-F1
#
_cell.length_a   1.000
_cell.length_b   1.000
_cell.length_c   1.000
_cell.angle_alpha   90.00
_cell.angle_beta   90.00
_cell.angle_gamma   90.00
#
_symmetry.space_group_name_H-M   'P 1'
#
loop_
_entity.id
_entity.type
_entity.pdbx_description
1 polymer ?
#
loop_
_entity_poly.entity_id
_entity_poly.type
_entity_poly.pdbx_seq_one_letter_code
_entity_poly.pdbx_strand_id
1 'polypeptide(L)'
;MKKYVFVIFFSLFLFISGNAFAHAPDLVYLRAGDVQINNPEISQAFYDELKGQLKNYFINSDKSFELYINLLVPEAENPNGKYSAKIFQGEEQIFELDGNSAEWKEYYENFGRDYYLRGPELDKRLPAGNYKIEVYSKDNLGKYVLVIGKKEIFTWQNILNTFWQLPLLKLQFFKTDVLQFFLTPFGIAGVGAIGGLLIFIAIIYWLVGAIKTFIKHNQAKTLLLTSAGMQMKNEIIKLLQKPAYDITVAFISTAHKIRKEQDPDYSNEDLHIMRDEMGFNVQEVDIDGKKESEVMELLKLKDIIFVAGGNTFYLLNAMRKCNFERVIRKLLKEGKVYIGASAGSIVAGKTIKTAAGFDENLVRLKNLKGLNLVPFDIFVHYQPEHAELIKQKIKSDRKRKKLKILTDEQAILVQGREVSLIGEGEAIVI
;
A
#
# COMPACT_ATOMS: atom_id res chain seq x y z
N MET A 1 11.26 -5.08 12.30
CA MET A 1 10.23 -4.01 12.22
C MET A 1 8.81 -4.50 12.51
N LYS A 2 8.25 -5.51 11.83
CA LYS A 2 6.84 -5.95 12.02
C LYS A 2 6.45 -6.29 13.48
N LYS A 3 7.30 -7.02 14.22
CA LYS A 3 7.05 -7.34 15.65
C LYS A 3 7.04 -6.10 16.55
N TYR A 4 7.91 -5.12 16.30
CA TYR A 4 8.03 -3.92 17.15
C TYR A 4 6.89 -2.92 16.91
N VAL A 5 6.40 -2.79 15.67
CA VAL A 5 5.24 -1.92 15.35
C VAL A 5 3.97 -2.45 16.01
N PHE A 6 3.74 -3.76 15.98
CA PHE A 6 2.61 -4.39 16.67
C PHE A 6 2.67 -4.16 18.18
N VAL A 7 3.84 -4.35 18.78
CA VAL A 7 4.04 -4.17 20.23
C VAL A 7 3.81 -2.72 20.66
N ILE A 8 4.30 -1.74 19.90
CA ILE A 8 4.10 -0.32 20.20
C ILE A 8 2.61 0.06 20.11
N PHE A 9 1.91 -0.36 19.06
CA PHE A 9 0.50 -0.03 18.86
C PHE A 9 -0.41 -0.68 19.90
N PHE A 10 -0.13 -1.94 20.26
CA PHE A 10 -0.86 -2.67 21.31
C PHE A 10 -0.58 -2.07 22.69
N SER A 11 0.65 -1.63 22.96
CA SER A 11 1.02 -1.00 24.22
C SER A 11 0.33 0.35 24.46
N LEU A 12 0.18 1.18 23.42
CA LEU A 12 -0.48 2.48 23.49
C LEU A 12 -1.95 2.38 23.91
N PHE A 13 -2.65 1.31 23.54
CA PHE A 13 -4.06 1.09 23.90
C PHE A 13 -4.23 0.47 25.29
N LEU A 14 -3.28 -0.35 25.73
CA LEU A 14 -3.35 -1.02 27.04
C LEU A 14 -2.98 -0.09 28.21
N PHE A 15 -2.19 0.96 27.98
CA PHE A 15 -1.91 1.96 29.01
C PHE A 15 -3.14 2.77 29.43
N ILE A 16 -4.25 2.69 28.68
CA ILE A 16 -5.51 3.40 28.97
C ILE A 16 -6.42 2.59 29.91
N SER A 17 -6.24 1.27 30.01
CA SER A 17 -6.93 0.45 31.00
C SER A 17 -6.11 0.43 32.29
N GLY A 18 -6.49 1.26 33.28
CA GLY A 18 -5.83 1.36 34.59
C GLY A 18 -5.63 0.02 35.31
N ASN A 19 -4.83 0.06 36.39
CA ASN A 19 -4.36 -1.03 37.26
C ASN A 19 -5.36 -2.20 37.42
N ALA A 20 -5.43 -3.08 36.42
CA ALA A 20 -6.24 -4.27 36.47
C ALA A 20 -5.33 -5.40 36.96
N PHE A 21 -5.42 -5.66 38.25
CA PHE A 21 -4.76 -6.76 38.97
C PHE A 21 -5.35 -8.07 38.42
N ALA A 22 -4.60 -8.77 37.57
CA ALA A 22 -5.05 -9.99 36.93
C ALA A 22 -3.98 -11.07 37.05
N HIS A 23 -4.38 -12.23 37.59
CA HIS A 23 -3.56 -13.43 37.54
C HIS A 23 -3.34 -13.83 36.08
N ALA A 24 -2.12 -14.23 35.72
CA ALA A 24 -1.91 -14.90 34.44
C ALA A 24 -2.64 -16.25 34.49
N PRO A 25 -3.67 -16.48 33.66
CA PRO A 25 -4.41 -17.72 33.69
C PRO A 25 -3.53 -18.85 33.12
N ASP A 26 -3.56 -20.01 33.78
CA ASP A 26 -2.98 -21.24 33.25
C ASP A 26 -4.04 -22.34 33.20
N LEU A 27 -4.31 -22.83 31.98
CA LEU A 27 -5.37 -23.80 31.70
C LEU A 27 -4.86 -25.22 31.90
N VAL A 28 -4.76 -25.66 33.16
CA VAL A 28 -4.25 -26.99 33.52
C VAL A 28 -5.20 -28.10 33.10
N TYR A 29 -6.52 -27.89 33.20
CA TYR A 29 -7.53 -28.90 32.85
C TYR A 29 -7.47 -29.38 31.38
N LEU A 30 -6.73 -28.67 30.51
CA LEU A 30 -6.49 -29.02 29.11
C LEU A 30 -5.23 -29.87 28.89
N ARG A 31 -4.40 -30.07 29.92
CA ARG A 31 -3.09 -30.74 29.83
C ARG A 31 -3.04 -31.98 30.74
N ALA A 32 -2.37 -33.02 30.26
CA ALA A 32 -2.10 -34.22 31.05
C ALA A 32 -0.81 -34.07 31.86
N GLY A 33 -0.73 -34.77 33.00
CA GLY A 33 0.47 -34.84 33.84
C GLY A 33 0.52 -33.82 34.98
N ASP A 34 1.66 -33.81 35.65
CA ASP A 34 1.96 -32.95 36.79
C ASP A 34 2.29 -31.53 36.36
N VAL A 35 2.06 -30.56 37.25
CA VAL A 35 2.29 -29.13 36.95
C VAL A 35 3.52 -28.63 37.68
N GLN A 36 4.49 -28.11 36.94
CA GLN A 36 5.61 -27.37 37.50
C GLN A 36 5.24 -25.89 37.65
N ILE A 37 5.21 -25.39 38.89
CA ILE A 37 5.02 -23.98 39.20
C ILE A 37 6.40 -23.32 39.17
N ASN A 38 6.59 -22.43 38.19
CA ASN A 38 7.80 -21.62 38.08
C ASN A 38 7.55 -20.25 38.72
N ASN A 39 8.56 -19.72 39.43
CA ASN A 39 8.47 -18.43 40.13
C ASN A 39 7.24 -18.33 41.06
N PRO A 40 7.19 -19.12 42.16
CA PRO A 40 6.03 -19.23 43.04
C PRO A 40 5.62 -17.91 43.73
N GLU A 41 6.48 -16.89 43.72
CA GLU A 41 6.14 -15.56 44.23
C GLU A 41 5.27 -14.75 43.25
N ILE A 42 5.33 -15.07 41.95
CA ILE A 42 4.59 -14.37 40.90
C ILE A 42 3.16 -14.88 40.88
N SER A 43 2.22 -13.94 40.92
CA SER A 43 0.78 -14.13 40.89
C SER A 43 0.31 -14.92 39.66
N GLN A 44 -0.17 -16.14 39.89
CA GLN A 44 -0.59 -17.12 38.89
C GLN A 44 -1.90 -17.81 39.33
N ALA A 45 -2.78 -18.12 38.37
CA ALA A 45 -4.01 -18.85 38.63
C ALA A 45 -4.07 -20.11 37.76
N PHE A 46 -3.96 -21.27 38.39
CA PHE A 46 -4.04 -22.57 37.75
C PHE A 46 -5.49 -23.05 37.75
N TYR A 47 -6.15 -22.97 36.60
CA TYR A 47 -7.51 -23.46 36.40
C TYR A 47 -7.45 -24.96 36.11
N ASP A 48 -8.10 -25.76 36.94
CA ASP A 48 -8.01 -27.22 36.86
C ASP A 48 -9.33 -27.92 37.22
N GLU A 49 -9.38 -29.23 36.96
CA GLU A 49 -10.54 -30.08 37.21
C GLU A 49 -10.08 -31.45 37.72
N LEU A 50 -10.50 -31.82 38.93
CA LEU A 50 -10.27 -33.16 39.44
C LEU A 50 -11.21 -34.16 38.73
N LYS A 51 -10.66 -35.31 38.33
CA LYS A 51 -11.35 -36.35 37.54
C LYS A 51 -11.21 -37.73 38.19
N GLY A 52 -11.47 -37.80 39.49
CA GLY A 52 -11.40 -39.01 40.32
C GLY A 52 -10.04 -39.23 40.99
N GLN A 53 -9.07 -38.35 40.78
CA GLN A 53 -7.75 -38.39 41.42
C GLN A 53 -7.37 -36.98 41.91
N LEU A 54 -6.57 -36.93 42.98
CA LEU A 54 -5.93 -35.70 43.43
C LEU A 54 -4.96 -35.16 42.39
N LYS A 55 -4.59 -33.88 42.49
CA LYS A 55 -3.67 -33.22 41.56
C LYS A 55 -2.40 -32.77 42.27
N ASN A 56 -1.26 -33.02 41.64
CA ASN A 56 0.05 -32.61 42.14
C ASN A 56 0.59 -31.39 41.39
N TYR A 57 1.11 -30.45 42.16
CA TYR A 57 1.87 -29.30 41.68
C TYR A 57 3.24 -29.30 42.35
N PHE A 58 4.28 -28.95 41.61
CA PHE A 58 5.66 -29.00 42.06
C PHE A 58 6.30 -27.62 42.00
N ILE A 59 7.03 -27.27 43.05
CA ILE A 59 7.87 -26.06 43.10
C ILE A 59 9.29 -26.52 43.37
N ASN A 60 10.23 -26.02 42.57
CA ASN A 60 11.66 -26.14 42.83
C ASN A 60 12.23 -24.73 42.91
N SER A 61 12.84 -24.39 44.04
CA SER A 61 13.45 -23.09 44.29
C SER A 61 14.84 -23.23 44.89
N ASP A 62 15.81 -22.53 44.31
CA ASP A 62 17.19 -22.42 44.78
C ASP A 62 17.38 -21.38 45.90
N LYS A 63 16.34 -20.59 46.18
CA LYS A 63 16.32 -19.53 47.20
C LYS A 63 15.06 -19.59 48.06
N SER A 64 15.08 -18.95 49.22
CA SER A 64 13.87 -18.74 50.02
C SER A 64 12.87 -17.87 49.25
N PHE A 65 11.59 -18.12 49.39
CA PHE A 65 10.53 -17.41 48.68
C PHE A 65 9.27 -17.24 49.54
N GLU A 66 8.46 -16.23 49.22
CA GLU A 66 7.12 -16.08 49.81
C GLU A 66 6.12 -16.94 49.03
N LEU A 67 5.54 -17.94 49.70
CA LEU A 67 4.49 -18.78 49.16
C LEU A 67 3.13 -18.30 49.63
N TYR A 68 2.36 -17.77 48.68
CA TYR A 68 0.94 -17.59 48.85
C TYR A 68 0.19 -18.69 48.11
N ILE A 69 -0.81 -19.29 48.76
CA ILE A 69 -1.76 -20.23 48.16
C ILE A 69 -3.16 -19.79 48.51
N ASN A 70 -4.07 -19.79 47.54
CA ASN A 70 -5.51 -19.74 47.80
C ASN A 70 -6.27 -20.69 46.87
N LEU A 71 -7.30 -21.34 47.41
CA LEU A 71 -8.19 -22.19 46.63
C LEU A 71 -9.48 -21.42 46.31
N LEU A 72 -9.82 -21.36 45.03
CA LEU A 72 -11.07 -20.81 44.54
C LEU A 72 -11.89 -21.90 43.84
N VAL A 73 -13.20 -21.72 43.79
CA VAL A 73 -14.13 -22.59 43.09
C VAL A 73 -15.03 -21.74 42.21
N PRO A 74 -15.24 -22.09 40.92
CA PRO A 74 -16.16 -21.34 40.06
C PRO A 74 -17.59 -21.51 40.56
N GLU A 75 -18.20 -20.43 41.05
CA GLU A 75 -19.47 -20.51 41.77
C GLU A 75 -20.60 -21.10 40.91
N ALA A 76 -20.71 -20.67 39.65
CA ALA A 76 -21.78 -21.12 38.75
C ALA A 76 -21.68 -22.61 38.39
N GLU A 77 -20.46 -23.15 38.30
CA GLU A 77 -20.21 -24.52 37.82
C GLU A 77 -20.02 -25.52 38.96
N ASN A 78 -19.63 -25.04 40.14
CA ASN A 78 -19.33 -25.87 41.29
C ASN A 78 -19.71 -25.19 42.62
N PRO A 79 -20.98 -24.80 42.84
CA PRO A 79 -21.40 -23.97 43.98
C PRO A 79 -21.21 -24.62 45.36
N ASN A 80 -21.00 -25.95 45.41
CA ASN A 80 -20.76 -26.68 46.65
C ASN A 80 -19.33 -27.22 46.76
N GLY A 81 -18.44 -26.82 45.84
CA GLY A 81 -17.07 -27.31 45.81
C GLY A 81 -16.32 -26.97 47.09
N LYS A 82 -15.70 -27.97 47.70
CA LYS A 82 -14.82 -27.84 48.86
C LYS A 82 -13.53 -28.57 48.56
N TYR A 83 -12.45 -27.81 48.43
CA TYR A 83 -11.13 -28.34 48.08
C TYR A 83 -10.14 -28.05 49.20
N SER A 84 -9.27 -29.02 49.42
CA SER A 84 -8.18 -28.94 50.39
C SER A 84 -6.85 -29.03 49.66
N ALA A 85 -5.79 -28.51 50.29
CA ALA A 85 -4.43 -28.66 49.77
C ALA A 85 -3.46 -29.06 50.87
N LYS A 86 -2.59 -30.03 50.59
CA LYS A 86 -1.48 -30.43 51.45
C LYS A 86 -0.17 -30.00 50.82
N ILE A 87 0.73 -29.45 51.63
CA ILE A 87 2.03 -28.97 51.19
C ILE A 87 3.10 -29.82 51.84
N PHE A 88 3.98 -30.37 51.01
CA PHE A 88 5.07 -31.26 51.42
C PHE A 88 6.42 -30.64 51.08
N GLN A 89 7.40 -30.84 51.95
CA GLN A 89 8.82 -30.65 51.67
C GLN A 89 9.50 -32.03 51.72
N GLY A 90 9.90 -32.56 50.56
CA GLY A 90 10.24 -33.98 50.46
C GLY A 90 9.02 -34.86 50.75
N GLU A 91 9.12 -35.75 51.74
CA GLU A 91 8.01 -36.62 52.19
C GLU A 91 7.24 -36.06 53.40
N GLU A 92 7.73 -34.99 54.03
CA GLU A 92 7.12 -34.40 55.23
C GLU A 92 6.00 -33.41 54.86
N GLN A 93 4.80 -33.64 55.39
CA GLN A 93 3.69 -32.67 55.30
C GLN A 93 3.95 -31.51 56.25
N ILE A 94 4.13 -30.30 55.71
CA ILE A 94 4.46 -29.09 56.49
C ILE A 94 3.25 -28.18 56.72
N PHE A 95 2.26 -28.18 55.82
CA PHE A 95 1.03 -27.40 55.95
C PHE A 95 -0.17 -28.13 55.35
N GLU A 96 -1.35 -27.81 55.85
CA GLU A 96 -2.64 -28.27 55.30
C GLU A 96 -3.63 -27.11 55.29
N LEU A 97 -4.29 -26.95 54.16
CA LEU A 97 -5.42 -26.06 53.92
C LEU A 97 -6.68 -26.93 53.88
N ASP A 98 -7.39 -27.06 54.99
CA ASP A 98 -8.60 -27.89 55.04
C ASP A 98 -9.84 -27.12 54.57
N GLY A 99 -10.26 -27.38 53.33
CA GLY A 99 -11.44 -26.79 52.74
C GLY A 99 -12.76 -27.26 53.34
N ASN A 100 -12.81 -28.37 54.08
CA ASN A 100 -14.05 -28.88 54.66
C ASN A 100 -14.45 -28.13 55.93
N SER A 101 -13.47 -27.70 56.72
CA SER A 101 -13.68 -26.89 57.92
C SER A 101 -13.59 -25.38 57.66
N ALA A 102 -13.00 -24.97 56.53
CA ALA A 102 -12.91 -23.56 56.14
C ALA A 102 -14.27 -22.95 55.76
N GLU A 103 -14.42 -21.66 56.05
CA GLU A 103 -15.49 -20.82 55.51
C GLU A 103 -15.18 -20.48 54.04
N TRP A 104 -16.17 -20.65 53.15
CA TRP A 104 -16.04 -20.28 51.74
C TRP A 104 -16.93 -19.08 51.47
N LYS A 105 -16.32 -17.98 50.98
CA LYS A 105 -17.00 -16.69 50.79
C LYS A 105 -17.16 -16.39 49.32
N GLU A 106 -18.30 -15.81 48.95
CA GLU A 106 -18.50 -15.27 47.60
C GLU A 106 -17.41 -14.22 47.30
N TYR A 107 -16.80 -14.33 46.13
CA TYR A 107 -15.75 -13.46 45.66
C TYR A 107 -15.99 -13.15 44.18
N TYR A 108 -16.19 -11.87 43.87
CA TYR A 108 -16.31 -11.39 42.51
C TYR A 108 -14.97 -10.85 42.01
N GLU A 109 -14.48 -11.40 40.91
CA GLU A 109 -13.23 -11.00 40.27
C GLU A 109 -13.53 -10.01 39.13
N ASN A 110 -13.10 -8.75 39.28
CA ASN A 110 -13.50 -7.64 38.43
C ASN A 110 -12.92 -7.71 37.00
N PHE A 111 -11.72 -8.27 36.83
CA PHE A 111 -11.01 -8.33 35.55
C PHE A 111 -11.68 -9.28 34.57
N GLY A 112 -11.92 -10.52 34.98
CA GLY A 112 -12.65 -11.54 34.25
C GLY A 112 -14.16 -11.35 34.31
N ARG A 113 -14.69 -10.66 35.33
CA ARG A 113 -16.13 -10.60 35.66
C ARG A 113 -16.69 -11.99 35.92
N ASP A 114 -16.03 -12.74 36.80
CA ASP A 114 -16.42 -14.09 37.19
C ASP A 114 -16.63 -14.17 38.70
N TYR A 115 -17.59 -14.99 39.10
CA TYR A 115 -17.88 -15.26 40.50
C TYR A 115 -17.21 -16.56 40.94
N TYR A 116 -16.61 -16.50 42.13
CA TYR A 116 -15.93 -17.60 42.77
C TYR A 116 -16.44 -17.76 44.21
N LEU A 117 -16.31 -18.96 44.73
CA LEU A 117 -16.22 -19.18 46.17
C LEU A 117 -14.74 -19.20 46.56
N ARG A 118 -14.35 -18.28 47.43
CA ARG A 118 -13.00 -18.16 47.96
C ARG A 118 -12.87 -18.99 49.24
N GLY A 119 -12.00 -20.00 49.18
CA GLY A 119 -11.74 -20.93 50.27
C GLY A 119 -10.49 -20.57 51.08
N PRO A 120 -9.86 -21.56 51.74
CA PRO A 120 -8.73 -21.34 52.63
C PRO A 120 -7.51 -20.79 51.89
N GLU A 121 -6.65 -20.07 52.63
CA GLU A 121 -5.41 -19.50 52.11
C GLU A 121 -4.23 -19.69 53.06
N LEU A 122 -3.03 -19.76 52.49
CA LEU A 122 -1.75 -19.82 53.18
C LEU A 122 -0.88 -18.67 52.71
N ASP A 123 -0.21 -18.00 53.63
CA ASP A 123 0.83 -17.01 53.32
C ASP A 123 2.02 -17.24 54.24
N LYS A 124 3.09 -17.83 53.69
CA LYS A 124 4.28 -18.25 54.44
C LYS A 124 5.54 -18.08 53.63
N ARG A 125 6.60 -17.65 54.32
CA ARG A 125 7.97 -17.72 53.80
C ARG A 125 8.52 -19.13 53.95
N LEU A 126 8.98 -19.71 52.84
CA LEU A 126 9.61 -21.03 52.81
C LEU A 126 11.11 -20.94 52.45
N PRO A 127 11.96 -21.84 52.98
CA PRO A 127 13.36 -21.93 52.57
C PRO A 127 13.51 -22.43 51.11
N ALA A 128 14.74 -22.43 50.61
CA ALA A 128 15.05 -23.08 49.33
C ALA A 128 14.77 -24.59 49.42
N GLY A 129 14.26 -25.18 48.34
CA GLY A 129 13.96 -26.61 48.30
C GLY A 129 12.93 -27.02 47.26
N ASN A 130 12.61 -28.31 47.30
CA ASN A 130 11.56 -28.92 46.48
C ASN A 130 10.30 -29.09 47.32
N TYR A 131 9.18 -28.61 46.77
CA TYR A 131 7.88 -28.67 47.41
C TYR A 131 6.86 -29.33 46.47
N LYS A 132 5.97 -30.12 47.06
CA LYS A 132 4.81 -30.70 46.39
C LYS A 132 3.54 -30.18 47.03
N ILE A 133 2.61 -29.70 46.23
CA ILE A 133 1.26 -29.30 46.64
C ILE A 133 0.30 -30.32 46.07
N GLU A 134 -0.46 -30.99 46.94
CA GLU A 134 -1.50 -31.94 46.57
C GLU A 134 -2.86 -31.30 46.79
N VAL A 135 -3.62 -31.09 45.72
CA VAL A 135 -5.00 -30.57 45.79
C VAL A 135 -5.98 -31.72 45.64
N TYR A 136 -6.95 -31.80 46.54
CA TYR A 136 -7.94 -32.87 46.60
C TYR A 136 -9.31 -32.35 47.07
N SER A 137 -10.35 -33.13 46.82
CA SER A 137 -11.69 -32.96 47.40
C SER A 137 -12.17 -34.29 47.97
N LYS A 138 -13.34 -34.31 48.62
CA LYS A 138 -13.92 -35.53 49.21
C LYS A 138 -14.08 -36.67 48.19
N ASP A 139 -14.45 -36.33 46.96
CA ASP A 139 -14.69 -37.24 45.83
C ASP A 139 -13.64 -37.12 44.71
N ASN A 140 -12.71 -36.17 44.84
CA ASN A 140 -11.77 -35.77 43.79
C ASN A 140 -12.44 -35.47 42.45
N LEU A 141 -13.56 -34.75 42.48
CA LEU A 141 -14.27 -34.31 41.28
C LEU A 141 -14.43 -32.80 41.24
N GLY A 142 -14.62 -32.26 40.05
CA GLY A 142 -15.05 -30.89 39.82
C GLY A 142 -13.93 -29.89 39.63
N LYS A 143 -14.34 -28.68 39.24
CA LYS A 143 -13.44 -27.58 38.87
C LYS A 143 -13.01 -26.79 40.10
N TYR A 144 -11.75 -26.39 40.12
CA TYR A 144 -11.17 -25.49 41.11
C TYR A 144 -10.08 -24.62 40.48
N VAL A 145 -9.64 -23.60 41.21
CA VAL A 145 -8.50 -22.78 40.84
C VAL A 145 -7.51 -22.76 41.99
N LEU A 146 -6.27 -23.11 41.71
CA LEU A 146 -5.15 -22.93 42.63
C LEU A 146 -4.47 -21.60 42.30
N VAL A 147 -4.59 -20.64 43.20
CA VAL A 147 -3.92 -19.34 43.08
C VAL A 147 -2.60 -19.39 43.84
N ILE A 148 -1.50 -19.02 43.17
CA ILE A 148 -0.14 -19.04 43.73
C ILE A 148 0.51 -17.66 43.58
N GLY A 149 1.21 -17.21 44.63
CA GLY A 149 2.01 -15.99 44.61
C GLY A 149 1.21 -14.69 44.73
N LYS A 150 1.90 -13.59 45.07
CA LYS A 150 1.29 -12.25 45.26
C LYS A 150 1.93 -11.16 44.39
N LYS A 151 3.13 -11.38 43.86
CA LYS A 151 3.85 -10.37 43.07
C LYS A 151 3.25 -10.33 41.68
N GLU A 152 2.68 -9.20 41.31
CA GLU A 152 2.14 -9.02 39.96
C GLU A 152 3.22 -8.53 39.01
N ILE A 153 3.43 -9.29 37.93
CA ILE A 153 4.40 -8.95 36.89
C ILE A 153 3.69 -9.06 35.54
N PHE A 154 3.47 -7.90 34.90
CA PHE A 154 2.85 -7.81 33.60
C PHE A 154 3.91 -7.77 32.51
N THR A 155 4.03 -8.86 31.75
CA THR A 155 4.82 -8.92 30.52
C THR A 155 3.91 -8.81 29.30
N TRP A 156 4.41 -8.30 28.19
CA TRP A 156 3.64 -8.23 26.94
C TRP A 156 3.17 -9.62 26.45
N GLN A 157 3.96 -10.66 26.71
CA GLN A 157 3.59 -12.05 26.41
C GLN A 157 2.40 -12.49 27.26
N ASN A 158 2.42 -12.21 28.56
CA ASN A 158 1.32 -12.57 29.47
C ASN A 158 0.04 -11.85 29.06
N ILE A 159 0.12 -10.55 28.75
CA ILE A 159 -1.05 -9.77 28.33
C ILE A 159 -1.69 -10.37 27.06
N LEU A 160 -0.88 -10.67 26.04
CA LEU A 160 -1.38 -11.28 24.81
C LEU A 160 -1.97 -12.67 25.06
N ASN A 161 -1.31 -13.49 25.89
CA ASN A 161 -1.79 -14.82 26.23
C ASN A 161 -3.13 -14.76 26.98
N THR A 162 -3.25 -13.90 27.99
CA THR A 162 -4.49 -13.67 28.74
C THR A 162 -5.64 -13.24 27.83
N PHE A 163 -5.40 -12.30 26.90
CA PHE A 163 -6.43 -11.85 25.96
C PHE A 163 -7.01 -12.99 25.10
N TRP A 164 -6.18 -13.98 24.74
CA TRP A 164 -6.64 -15.12 23.94
C TRP A 164 -7.19 -16.29 24.77
N GLN A 165 -6.73 -16.45 26.01
CA GLN A 165 -7.17 -17.54 26.88
C GLN A 165 -8.48 -17.24 27.61
N LEU A 166 -8.76 -15.98 27.96
CA LEU A 166 -9.99 -15.62 28.68
C LEU A 166 -11.28 -16.01 27.93
N PRO A 167 -11.42 -15.82 26.61
CA PRO A 167 -12.56 -16.36 25.87
C PRO A 167 -12.74 -17.87 26.02
N LEU A 168 -11.63 -18.63 26.01
CA LEU A 168 -11.67 -20.08 26.18
C LEU A 168 -12.08 -20.45 27.62
N LEU A 169 -11.57 -19.71 28.60
CA LEU A 169 -11.91 -19.83 30.01
C LEU A 169 -13.42 -19.62 30.25
N LYS A 170 -13.98 -18.55 29.66
CA LYS A 170 -15.42 -18.24 29.70
C LYS A 170 -16.25 -19.40 29.15
N LEU A 171 -15.89 -19.93 27.98
CA LEU A 171 -16.64 -21.01 27.31
C LEU A 171 -16.50 -22.39 27.98
N GLN A 172 -15.31 -22.74 28.46
CA GLN A 172 -15.02 -24.12 28.89
C GLN A 172 -15.02 -24.27 30.41
N PHE A 173 -14.45 -23.29 31.12
CA PHE A 173 -14.29 -23.35 32.57
C PHE A 173 -15.49 -22.75 33.30
N PHE A 174 -15.93 -21.54 32.95
CA PHE A 174 -17.02 -20.84 33.64
C PHE A 174 -18.41 -21.08 33.06
N LYS A 175 -18.52 -21.51 31.80
CA LYS A 175 -19.79 -21.62 31.05
C LYS A 175 -20.58 -20.30 31.01
N THR A 176 -19.85 -19.18 30.93
CA THR A 176 -20.39 -17.83 30.85
C THR A 176 -20.21 -17.24 29.44
N ASP A 177 -20.91 -16.13 29.17
CA ASP A 177 -20.84 -15.45 27.88
C ASP A 177 -19.48 -14.75 27.67
N VAL A 178 -18.84 -15.04 26.54
CA VAL A 178 -17.58 -14.44 26.10
C VAL A 178 -17.70 -12.93 25.91
N LEU A 179 -18.89 -12.42 25.56
CA LEU A 179 -19.11 -10.98 25.41
C LEU A 179 -18.87 -10.22 26.71
N GLN A 180 -19.08 -10.85 27.87
CA GLN A 180 -18.79 -10.21 29.16
C GLN A 180 -17.32 -9.81 29.28
N PHE A 181 -16.41 -10.62 28.73
CA PHE A 181 -14.98 -10.33 28.66
C PHE A 181 -14.68 -9.20 27.66
N PHE A 182 -15.23 -9.26 26.44
CA PHE A 182 -14.96 -8.23 25.42
C PHE A 182 -15.55 -6.86 25.77
N LEU A 183 -16.53 -6.80 26.67
CA LEU A 183 -17.09 -5.57 27.23
C LEU A 183 -16.35 -5.08 28.50
N THR A 184 -15.26 -5.72 28.90
CA THR A 184 -14.34 -5.15 29.91
C THR A 184 -13.47 -4.06 29.30
N PRO A 185 -12.93 -3.11 30.09
CA PRO A 185 -11.97 -2.12 29.59
C PRO A 185 -10.78 -2.78 28.88
N PHE A 186 -10.30 -3.92 29.39
CA PHE A 186 -9.22 -4.69 28.79
C PHE A 186 -9.63 -5.34 27.44
N GLY A 187 -10.82 -5.94 27.39
CA GLY A 187 -11.40 -6.51 26.16
C GLY A 187 -11.57 -5.46 25.07
N ILE A 188 -12.16 -4.30 25.40
CA ILE A 188 -12.36 -3.17 24.49
C ILE A 188 -11.02 -2.65 23.98
N ALA A 189 -10.04 -2.45 24.86
CA ALA A 189 -8.71 -1.98 24.49
C ALA A 189 -8.02 -2.94 23.51
N GLY A 190 -8.09 -4.25 23.75
CA GLY A 190 -7.49 -5.24 22.86
C GLY A 190 -8.17 -5.31 21.49
N VAL A 191 -9.51 -5.27 21.43
CA VAL A 191 -10.25 -5.21 20.15
C VAL A 191 -9.91 -3.93 19.39
N GLY A 192 -9.87 -2.79 20.07
CA GLY A 192 -9.49 -1.50 19.49
C GLY A 192 -8.08 -1.50 18.91
N ALA A 193 -7.11 -2.09 19.63
CA ALA A 193 -5.74 -2.21 19.15
C ALA A 193 -5.63 -3.07 17.88
N ILE A 194 -6.35 -4.20 17.82
CA ILE A 194 -6.40 -5.05 16.63
C ILE A 194 -7.03 -4.30 15.44
N GLY A 195 -8.17 -3.63 15.66
CA GLY A 195 -8.84 -2.84 14.63
C GLY A 195 -7.97 -1.71 14.09
N GLY A 196 -7.32 -0.95 14.98
CA GLY A 196 -6.42 0.15 14.61
C GLY A 196 -5.23 -0.33 13.77
N LEU A 197 -4.66 -1.48 14.08
CA LEU A 197 -3.58 -2.07 13.29
C LEU A 197 -4.05 -2.46 11.87
N LEU A 198 -5.23 -3.04 11.73
CA LEU A 198 -5.78 -3.43 10.43
C LEU A 198 -6.00 -2.21 9.54
N ILE A 199 -6.55 -1.13 10.11
CA ILE A 199 -6.72 0.15 9.41
C ILE A 199 -5.37 0.73 8.98
N PHE A 200 -4.37 0.72 9.88
CA PHE A 200 -3.02 1.19 9.57
C PHE A 200 -2.39 0.42 8.41
N ILE A 201 -2.52 -0.92 8.39
CA ILE A 201 -2.03 -1.75 7.29
C ILE A 201 -2.75 -1.41 5.98
N ALA A 202 -4.07 -1.22 6.01
CA ALA A 202 -4.86 -0.84 4.83
C ALA A 202 -4.41 0.50 4.25
N ILE A 203 -4.15 1.50 5.10
CA ILE A 203 -3.64 2.82 4.69
C ILE A 203 -2.28 2.69 4.00
N ILE A 204 -1.36 1.88 4.54
CA ILE A 204 -0.05 1.65 3.91
C ILE A 204 -0.21 1.02 2.52
N TYR A 205 -1.06 0.00 2.39
CA TYR A 205 -1.30 -0.64 1.09
C TYR A 205 -1.87 0.35 0.07
N TRP A 206 -2.83 1.17 0.49
CA TRP A 206 -3.41 2.21 -0.34
C TRP A 206 -2.35 3.25 -0.78
N LEU A 207 -1.53 3.76 0.15
CA LEU A 207 -0.46 4.72 -0.15
C LEU A 207 0.56 4.16 -1.15
N VAL A 208 1.00 2.91 -0.97
CA VAL A 208 1.93 2.25 -1.90
C VAL A 208 1.30 2.11 -3.29
N GLY A 209 0.02 1.77 -3.36
CA GLY A 209 -0.73 1.73 -4.62
C GLY A 209 -0.80 3.09 -5.30
N ALA A 210 -1.16 4.14 -4.56
CA ALA A 210 -1.25 5.50 -5.05
C ALA A 210 0.10 6.00 -5.60
N ILE A 211 1.20 5.77 -4.87
CA ILE A 211 2.56 6.13 -5.29
C ILE A 211 2.94 5.42 -6.59
N LYS A 212 2.67 4.11 -6.70
CA LYS A 212 2.96 3.35 -7.93
C LYS A 212 2.20 3.89 -9.14
N THR A 213 0.92 4.20 -8.98
CA THR A 213 0.07 4.77 -10.04
C THR A 213 0.59 6.14 -10.47
N PHE A 214 0.93 7.00 -9.50
CA PHE A 214 1.50 8.31 -9.75
C PHE A 214 2.82 8.22 -10.52
N ILE A 215 3.75 7.36 -10.10
CA ILE A 215 5.03 7.13 -10.79
C ILE A 215 4.79 6.64 -12.22
N LYS A 216 3.90 5.65 -12.41
CA LYS A 216 3.60 5.09 -13.74
C LYS A 216 3.06 6.16 -14.70
N HIS A 217 2.15 7.01 -14.22
CA HIS A 217 1.58 8.09 -15.01
C HIS A 217 2.63 9.14 -15.38
N ASN A 218 3.45 9.57 -14.42
CA ASN A 218 4.48 10.59 -14.63
C ASN A 218 5.67 10.10 -15.50
N GLN A 219 5.88 8.78 -15.62
CA GLN A 219 6.91 8.18 -16.46
C GLN A 219 6.46 7.87 -17.90
N ALA A 220 5.18 8.02 -18.22
CA ALA A 220 4.68 7.74 -19.56
C ALA A 220 5.10 8.86 -20.53
N LYS A 221 5.94 8.51 -21.52
CA LYS A 221 6.23 9.42 -22.63
C LYS A 221 4.92 9.78 -23.32
N THR A 222 4.59 11.06 -23.35
CA THR A 222 3.35 11.55 -23.96
C THR A 222 3.68 12.27 -25.26
N LEU A 223 3.10 11.78 -26.35
CA LEU A 223 3.16 12.41 -27.67
C LEU A 223 1.75 12.60 -28.19
N LEU A 224 1.47 13.79 -28.70
CA LEU A 224 0.27 14.07 -29.45
C LEU A 224 0.66 14.44 -30.88
N LEU A 225 0.24 13.65 -31.84
CA LEU A 225 0.62 13.79 -33.24
C LEU A 225 -0.62 14.19 -34.02
N THR A 226 -0.79 15.48 -34.27
CA THR A 226 -1.96 16.05 -34.96
C THR A 226 -1.68 16.22 -36.45
N SER A 227 -2.74 16.17 -37.25
CA SER A 227 -2.64 16.54 -38.67
C SER A 227 -2.49 18.06 -38.81
N ALA A 228 -3.40 18.84 -38.24
CA ALA A 228 -3.49 20.30 -38.43
C ALA A 228 -3.32 21.11 -37.13
N GLY A 229 -2.36 20.70 -36.30
CA GLY A 229 -1.93 21.50 -35.15
C GLY A 229 -3.04 21.79 -34.15
N MET A 230 -3.27 23.08 -33.91
CA MET A 230 -4.20 23.62 -32.93
C MET A 230 -5.67 23.62 -33.35
N GLN A 231 -6.03 23.12 -34.54
CA GLN A 231 -7.42 22.73 -34.82
C GLN A 231 -7.93 21.74 -33.76
N MET A 232 -7.03 20.92 -33.22
CA MET A 232 -7.29 19.99 -32.13
C MET A 232 -7.37 20.63 -30.73
N LYS A 233 -7.49 21.97 -30.59
CA LYS A 233 -7.46 22.68 -29.28
C LYS A 233 -8.44 22.10 -28.25
N ASN A 234 -9.64 21.71 -28.69
CA ASN A 234 -10.68 21.16 -27.83
C ASN A 234 -10.33 19.77 -27.29
N GLU A 235 -9.53 18.99 -28.01
CA GLU A 235 -9.00 17.73 -27.50
C GLU A 235 -7.75 17.94 -26.64
N ILE A 236 -6.88 18.88 -27.03
CA ILE A 236 -5.67 19.23 -26.27
C ILE A 236 -6.04 19.72 -24.86
N ILE A 237 -7.05 20.58 -24.72
CA ILE A 237 -7.44 21.15 -23.43
C ILE A 237 -7.93 20.07 -22.45
N LYS A 238 -8.60 19.01 -22.94
CA LYS A 238 -9.08 17.88 -22.13
C LYS A 238 -7.93 17.04 -21.56
N LEU A 239 -6.73 17.14 -22.15
CA LEU A 239 -5.54 16.39 -21.73
C LEU A 239 -4.66 17.16 -20.73
N LEU A 240 -4.94 18.44 -20.48
CA LEU A 240 -4.14 19.27 -19.57
C LEU A 240 -4.37 18.86 -18.11
N GLN A 241 -3.28 18.78 -17.34
CA GLN A 241 -3.30 18.41 -15.92
C GLN A 241 -3.12 19.61 -14.98
N LYS A 242 -2.97 20.82 -15.54
CA LYS A 242 -2.90 22.08 -14.81
C LYS A 242 -3.55 23.20 -15.64
N PRO A 243 -3.92 24.34 -15.03
CA PRO A 243 -4.53 25.45 -15.76
C PRO A 243 -3.67 25.89 -16.94
N ALA A 244 -4.32 26.29 -18.04
CA ALA A 244 -3.63 26.60 -19.28
C ALA A 244 -2.59 27.75 -19.14
N TYR A 245 -2.89 28.76 -18.32
CA TYR A 245 -1.96 29.87 -18.06
C TYR A 245 -0.65 29.46 -17.34
N ASP A 246 -0.64 28.31 -16.66
CA ASP A 246 0.56 27.77 -16.00
C ASP A 246 1.38 26.85 -16.93
N ILE A 247 0.88 26.57 -18.14
CA ILE A 247 1.56 25.72 -19.13
C ILE A 247 2.59 26.55 -19.89
N THR A 248 3.84 26.11 -19.84
CA THR A 248 4.95 26.69 -20.60
C THR A 248 5.22 25.87 -21.86
N VAL A 249 5.31 26.53 -23.01
CA VAL A 249 5.47 25.89 -24.32
C VAL A 249 6.73 26.42 -24.99
N ALA A 250 7.54 25.53 -25.57
CA ALA A 250 8.45 25.89 -26.64
C ALA A 250 7.79 25.57 -27.98
N PHE A 251 7.56 26.59 -28.78
CA PHE A 251 7.01 26.48 -30.13
C PHE A 251 8.16 26.47 -31.14
N ILE A 252 8.48 25.31 -31.69
CA ILE A 252 9.53 25.13 -32.69
C ILE A 252 9.02 25.60 -34.06
N SER A 253 9.41 26.80 -34.48
CA SER A 253 8.91 27.44 -35.72
C SER A 253 9.77 27.20 -36.96
N THR A 254 10.85 26.42 -36.84
CA THR A 254 11.84 26.18 -37.92
C THR A 254 11.22 25.70 -39.24
N ALA A 255 10.22 24.82 -39.20
CA ALA A 255 9.54 24.35 -40.42
C ALA A 255 8.67 25.45 -41.04
N HIS A 256 7.94 26.18 -40.20
CA HIS A 256 7.01 27.22 -40.58
C HIS A 256 7.72 28.37 -41.29
N LYS A 257 8.83 28.84 -40.72
CA LYS A 257 9.67 29.91 -41.29
C LYS A 257 10.02 29.66 -42.76
N ILE A 258 10.53 28.46 -43.07
CA ILE A 258 10.89 28.10 -44.44
C ILE A 258 9.67 27.99 -45.34
N ARG A 259 8.54 27.45 -44.85
CA ARG A 259 7.32 27.40 -45.65
C ARG A 259 6.81 28.81 -45.99
N LYS A 260 6.85 29.74 -45.04
CA LYS A 260 6.48 31.14 -45.24
C LYS A 260 7.37 31.87 -46.25
N GLU A 261 8.66 31.53 -46.31
CA GLU A 261 9.59 32.04 -47.34
C GLU A 261 9.25 31.52 -48.75
N GLN A 262 8.77 30.27 -48.87
CA GLN A 262 8.35 29.68 -50.14
C GLN A 262 6.98 30.16 -50.61
N ASP A 263 6.07 30.33 -49.65
CA ASP A 263 4.68 30.72 -49.86
C ASP A 263 4.32 31.83 -48.85
N PRO A 264 4.45 33.11 -49.25
CA PRO A 264 4.15 34.24 -48.39
C PRO A 264 2.69 34.27 -47.89
N ASP A 265 1.77 33.55 -48.55
CA ASP A 265 0.36 33.48 -48.14
C ASP A 265 0.11 32.39 -47.09
N TYR A 266 1.06 31.46 -46.89
CA TYR A 266 0.94 30.41 -45.88
C TYR A 266 0.79 31.00 -44.47
N SER A 267 -0.34 30.79 -43.82
CA SER A 267 -0.56 31.15 -42.41
C SER A 267 -0.44 29.91 -41.52
N ASN A 268 0.08 30.11 -40.31
CA ASN A 268 -0.03 29.13 -39.25
C ASN A 268 -0.51 29.86 -38.00
N GLU A 269 -1.71 29.49 -37.53
CA GLU A 269 -2.36 30.12 -36.39
C GLU A 269 -2.05 29.42 -35.06
N ASP A 270 -1.30 28.30 -35.08
CA ASP A 270 -0.98 27.50 -33.89
C ASP A 270 -0.42 28.36 -32.75
N LEU A 271 0.53 29.26 -33.08
CA LEU A 271 1.15 30.16 -32.11
C LEU A 271 0.14 31.14 -31.50
N HIS A 272 -0.73 31.71 -32.33
CA HIS A 272 -1.78 32.64 -31.90
C HIS A 272 -2.82 31.92 -31.03
N ILE A 273 -3.32 30.76 -31.47
CA ILE A 273 -4.30 29.97 -30.72
C ILE A 273 -3.73 29.57 -29.36
N MET A 274 -2.49 29.08 -29.30
CA MET A 274 -1.88 28.69 -28.03
C MET A 274 -1.70 29.89 -27.08
N ARG A 275 -1.23 31.03 -27.58
CA ARG A 275 -0.94 32.19 -26.73
C ARG A 275 -2.21 32.94 -26.34
N ASP A 276 -3.04 33.27 -27.31
CA ASP A 276 -4.10 34.27 -27.16
C ASP A 276 -5.47 33.63 -26.86
N GLU A 277 -5.75 32.42 -27.39
CA GLU A 277 -7.00 31.71 -27.07
C GLU A 277 -6.87 30.73 -25.90
N MET A 278 -5.77 29.97 -25.84
CA MET A 278 -5.53 29.01 -24.75
C MET A 278 -4.84 29.64 -23.55
N GLY A 279 -4.16 30.78 -23.71
CA GLY A 279 -3.45 31.46 -22.62
C GLY A 279 -2.12 30.82 -22.22
N PHE A 280 -1.53 29.96 -23.05
CA PHE A 280 -0.25 29.33 -22.74
C PHE A 280 0.90 30.34 -22.70
N ASN A 281 1.90 30.10 -21.84
CA ASN A 281 3.16 30.84 -21.86
C ASN A 281 4.08 30.28 -22.95
N VAL A 282 3.91 30.78 -24.17
CA VAL A 282 4.62 30.29 -25.36
C VAL A 282 5.90 31.07 -25.62
N GLN A 283 7.01 30.35 -25.78
CA GLN A 283 8.27 30.85 -26.32
C GLN A 283 8.50 30.26 -27.70
N GLU A 284 8.59 31.11 -28.71
CA GLU A 284 8.99 30.70 -30.05
C GLU A 284 10.50 30.38 -30.09
N VAL A 285 10.85 29.30 -30.77
CA VAL A 285 12.22 28.78 -30.87
C VAL A 285 12.51 28.32 -32.30
N ASP A 286 13.50 28.94 -32.94
CA ASP A 286 14.12 28.39 -34.14
C ASP A 286 15.32 27.51 -33.74
N ILE A 287 15.31 26.23 -34.09
CA ILE A 287 16.39 25.29 -33.77
C ILE A 287 17.48 25.25 -34.84
N ASP A 288 17.27 25.86 -36.02
CA ASP A 288 18.28 25.83 -37.06
C ASP A 288 19.53 26.62 -36.66
N GLY A 289 20.70 26.10 -37.04
CA GLY A 289 22.01 26.63 -36.64
C GLY A 289 22.39 26.47 -35.16
N LYS A 290 21.50 25.97 -34.29
CA LYS A 290 21.79 25.79 -32.86
C LYS A 290 22.51 24.47 -32.56
N LYS A 291 23.36 24.48 -31.54
CA LYS A 291 23.96 23.27 -30.97
C LYS A 291 22.97 22.54 -30.06
N GLU A 292 23.22 21.26 -29.84
CA GLU A 292 22.39 20.43 -28.98
C GLU A 292 22.21 20.98 -27.56
N SER A 293 23.28 21.52 -26.95
CA SER A 293 23.22 22.10 -25.60
C SER A 293 22.33 23.34 -25.53
N GLU A 294 22.35 24.17 -26.58
CA GLU A 294 21.52 25.36 -26.68
C GLU A 294 20.04 24.97 -26.82
N VAL A 295 19.75 23.98 -27.67
CA VAL A 295 18.40 23.44 -27.81
C VAL A 295 17.92 22.82 -26.50
N MET A 296 18.74 22.04 -25.80
CA MET A 296 18.39 21.48 -24.49
C MET A 296 18.03 22.59 -23.47
N GLU A 297 18.82 23.66 -23.42
CA GLU A 297 18.59 24.77 -22.48
C GLU A 297 17.26 25.48 -22.73
N LEU A 298 16.92 25.70 -24.00
CA LEU A 298 15.65 26.33 -24.42
C LEU A 298 14.43 25.48 -24.07
N LEU A 299 14.59 24.15 -24.00
CA LEU A 299 13.46 23.22 -23.86
C LEU A 299 13.28 22.62 -22.45
N LYS A 300 14.35 22.50 -21.64
CA LYS A 300 14.31 21.74 -20.36
C LYS A 300 13.29 22.25 -19.35
N LEU A 301 13.01 23.56 -19.34
CA LEU A 301 12.08 24.19 -18.42
C LEU A 301 10.64 24.24 -18.95
N LYS A 302 10.40 23.81 -20.19
CA LYS A 302 9.06 23.83 -20.81
C LYS A 302 8.28 22.59 -20.42
N ASP A 303 6.96 22.70 -20.36
CA ASP A 303 6.05 21.57 -20.18
C ASP A 303 5.79 20.86 -21.51
N ILE A 304 5.58 21.67 -22.55
CA ILE A 304 5.25 21.20 -23.91
C ILE A 304 6.33 21.65 -24.89
N ILE A 305 6.76 20.72 -25.73
CA ILE A 305 7.57 20.98 -26.92
C ILE A 305 6.64 20.81 -28.12
N PHE A 306 6.14 21.93 -28.64
CA PHE A 306 5.27 21.96 -29.81
C PHE A 306 6.11 22.14 -31.07
N VAL A 307 6.02 21.22 -32.02
CA VAL A 307 6.76 21.27 -33.29
C VAL A 307 5.78 21.59 -34.41
N ALA A 308 5.92 22.81 -34.95
CA ALA A 308 4.99 23.37 -35.91
C ALA A 308 5.06 22.69 -37.29
N GLY A 309 3.96 22.84 -38.04
CA GLY A 309 3.89 22.49 -39.46
C GLY A 309 4.77 23.39 -40.35
N GLY A 310 5.01 22.94 -41.58
CA GLY A 310 5.86 23.63 -42.56
C GLY A 310 6.61 22.64 -43.43
N ASN A 311 7.84 22.93 -43.84
CA ASN A 311 8.62 22.01 -44.66
C ASN A 311 9.28 20.88 -43.84
N THR A 312 8.81 19.64 -44.00
CA THR A 312 9.28 18.46 -43.23
C THR A 312 10.75 18.12 -43.49
N PHE A 313 11.22 18.23 -44.75
CA PHE A 313 12.60 17.89 -45.10
C PHE A 313 13.59 18.85 -44.44
N TYR A 314 13.27 20.15 -44.45
CA TYR A 314 14.06 21.17 -43.77
C TYR A 314 14.07 20.95 -42.26
N LEU A 315 12.89 20.74 -41.66
CA LEU A 315 12.76 20.48 -40.22
C LEU A 315 13.66 19.33 -39.77
N LEU A 316 13.58 18.19 -40.45
CA LEU A 316 14.40 17.02 -40.11
C LEU A 316 15.90 17.29 -40.29
N ASN A 317 16.28 18.08 -41.30
CA ASN A 317 17.67 18.48 -41.50
C ASN A 317 18.20 19.35 -40.35
N ALA A 318 17.44 20.36 -39.92
CA ALA A 318 17.78 21.18 -38.75
C ALA A 318 17.86 20.34 -37.47
N MET A 319 16.87 19.49 -37.22
CA MET A 319 16.83 18.56 -36.08
C MET A 319 18.06 17.65 -36.01
N ARG A 320 18.59 17.21 -37.16
CA ARG A 320 19.80 16.39 -37.20
C ARG A 320 21.05 17.17 -36.86
N LYS A 321 21.18 18.40 -37.36
CA LYS A 321 22.33 19.27 -37.07
C LYS A 321 22.46 19.56 -35.57
N CYS A 322 21.34 19.66 -34.87
CA CYS A 322 21.31 19.94 -33.43
C CYS A 322 21.06 18.71 -32.54
N ASN A 323 21.11 17.48 -33.09
CA ASN A 323 20.83 16.23 -32.38
C ASN A 323 19.50 16.23 -31.58
N PHE A 324 18.46 16.84 -32.15
CA PHE A 324 17.16 17.01 -31.50
C PHE A 324 16.56 15.68 -31.00
N GLU A 325 16.77 14.57 -31.71
CA GLU A 325 16.32 13.24 -31.28
C GLU A 325 16.81 12.91 -29.86
N ARG A 326 18.08 13.19 -29.55
CA ARG A 326 18.65 12.92 -28.23
C ARG A 326 18.04 13.83 -27.17
N VAL A 327 17.84 15.11 -27.51
CA VAL A 327 17.21 16.11 -26.64
C VAL A 327 15.79 15.69 -26.30
N ILE A 328 14.93 15.48 -27.30
CA ILE A 328 13.52 15.19 -27.06
C ILE A 328 13.31 13.85 -26.35
N ARG A 329 14.14 12.83 -26.62
CA ARG A 329 14.07 11.55 -25.90
C ARG A 329 14.40 11.71 -24.41
N LYS A 330 15.31 12.63 -24.04
CA LYS A 330 15.60 12.92 -22.63
C LYS A 330 14.42 13.66 -21.99
N LEU A 331 13.92 14.71 -22.64
CA LEU A 331 12.77 15.48 -22.15
C LEU A 331 11.51 14.63 -21.97
N LEU A 332 11.20 13.75 -22.93
CA LEU A 332 10.07 12.81 -22.80
C LEU A 332 10.23 11.84 -21.61
N LYS A 333 11.47 11.47 -21.23
CA LYS A 333 11.73 10.65 -20.02
C LYS A 333 11.55 11.44 -18.73
N GLU A 334 11.71 12.77 -18.81
CA GLU A 334 11.49 13.71 -17.70
C GLU A 334 10.01 14.15 -17.60
N GLY A 335 9.12 13.54 -18.37
CA GLY A 335 7.68 13.80 -18.32
C GLY A 335 7.21 14.96 -19.20
N LYS A 336 8.07 15.54 -20.05
CA LYS A 336 7.66 16.59 -20.99
C LYS A 336 6.76 16.03 -22.08
N VAL A 337 5.89 16.86 -22.65
CA VAL A 337 4.97 16.48 -23.73
C VAL A 337 5.52 16.92 -25.08
N TYR A 338 5.49 16.04 -26.07
CA TYR A 338 5.74 16.40 -27.48
C TYR A 338 4.40 16.58 -28.20
N ILE A 339 4.19 17.72 -28.83
CA ILE A 339 3.06 17.92 -29.75
C ILE A 339 3.63 18.16 -31.14
N GLY A 340 3.28 17.32 -32.10
CA GLY A 340 3.63 17.52 -33.51
C GLY A 340 2.42 18.02 -34.29
N ALA A 341 2.60 19.04 -35.11
CA ALA A 341 1.62 19.50 -36.09
C ALA A 341 2.14 19.22 -37.49
N SER A 342 1.37 18.53 -38.34
CA SER A 342 1.72 18.24 -39.74
C SER A 342 3.14 17.68 -39.88
N ALA A 343 4.09 18.47 -40.41
CA ALA A 343 5.52 18.16 -40.46
C ALA A 343 6.10 17.66 -39.12
N GLY A 344 5.73 18.29 -38.01
CA GLY A 344 6.09 17.87 -36.65
C GLY A 344 5.60 16.47 -36.29
N SER A 345 4.43 16.06 -36.79
CA SER A 345 3.94 14.68 -36.64
C SER A 345 4.70 13.71 -37.52
N ILE A 346 4.95 14.08 -38.78
CA ILE A 346 5.68 13.22 -39.74
C ILE A 346 7.09 12.88 -39.23
N VAL A 347 7.84 13.88 -38.74
CA VAL A 347 9.21 13.64 -38.23
C VAL A 347 9.27 12.75 -37.00
N ALA A 348 8.20 12.65 -36.20
CA ALA A 348 8.16 11.77 -35.03
C ALA A 348 8.14 10.28 -35.40
N GLY A 349 7.71 9.95 -36.63
CA GLY A 349 7.60 8.60 -37.15
C GLY A 349 8.95 7.92 -37.45
N LYS A 350 8.87 6.70 -38.01
CA LYS A 350 10.05 5.93 -38.44
C LYS A 350 10.77 6.59 -39.61
N THR A 351 10.02 7.17 -40.54
CA THR A 351 10.50 7.84 -41.75
C THR A 351 9.63 9.03 -42.09
N ILE A 352 10.17 9.95 -42.90
CA ILE A 352 9.43 11.10 -43.43
C ILE A 352 8.95 10.89 -44.87
N LYS A 353 8.82 9.63 -45.32
CA LYS A 353 8.51 9.31 -46.73
C LYS A 353 7.15 9.86 -47.19
N THR A 354 6.22 10.03 -46.25
CA THR A 354 4.89 10.60 -46.49
C THR A 354 4.95 12.09 -46.82
N ALA A 355 6.02 12.81 -46.43
CA ALA A 355 6.19 14.23 -46.73
C ALA A 355 6.34 14.54 -48.22
N ALA A 356 6.80 13.59 -49.04
CA ALA A 356 7.06 13.80 -50.47
C ALA A 356 5.79 14.12 -51.30
N GLY A 357 4.59 13.98 -50.72
CA GLY A 357 3.34 14.45 -51.34
C GLY A 357 2.99 15.91 -51.03
N PHE A 358 3.64 16.52 -50.05
CA PHE A 358 3.26 17.82 -49.48
C PHE A 358 4.41 18.84 -49.51
N ASP A 359 5.65 18.36 -49.41
CA ASP A 359 6.84 19.18 -49.27
C ASP A 359 7.88 18.87 -50.34
N GLU A 360 8.51 19.91 -50.87
CA GLU A 360 9.70 19.77 -51.70
C GLU A 360 10.95 19.51 -50.83
N ASN A 361 11.85 18.63 -51.27
CA ASN A 361 13.09 18.30 -50.59
C ASN A 361 14.22 19.31 -50.91
N LEU A 362 14.05 20.55 -50.45
CA LEU A 362 14.96 21.69 -50.71
C LEU A 362 16.40 21.44 -50.27
N VAL A 363 16.56 20.72 -49.16
CA VAL A 363 17.85 20.42 -48.51
C VAL A 363 18.51 19.15 -49.07
N ARG A 364 17.93 18.54 -50.11
CA ARG A 364 18.45 17.32 -50.78
C ARG A 364 18.73 16.19 -49.79
N LEU A 365 17.87 16.04 -48.78
CA LEU A 365 18.03 15.07 -47.70
C LEU A 365 17.92 13.63 -48.24
N LYS A 366 19.01 12.87 -48.17
CA LYS A 366 19.06 11.48 -48.68
C LYS A 366 18.54 10.46 -47.67
N ASN A 367 18.92 10.61 -46.40
CA ASN A 367 18.44 9.73 -45.32
C ASN A 367 17.06 10.22 -44.87
N LEU A 368 16.01 9.44 -45.08
CA LEU A 368 14.63 9.81 -44.71
C LEU A 368 14.15 9.18 -43.40
N LYS A 369 15.05 8.61 -42.57
CA LYS A 369 14.68 8.14 -41.23
C LYS A 369 14.26 9.33 -40.36
N GLY A 370 13.06 9.25 -39.79
CA GLY A 370 12.57 10.23 -38.82
C GLY A 370 13.24 10.07 -37.47
N LEU A 371 12.71 10.76 -36.47
CA LEU A 371 13.16 10.70 -35.07
C LEU A 371 12.86 9.35 -34.41
N ASN A 372 11.98 8.53 -35.01
CA ASN A 372 11.60 7.22 -34.49
C ASN A 372 11.17 7.30 -33.01
N LEU A 373 10.33 8.29 -32.70
CA LEU A 373 9.70 8.43 -31.38
C LEU A 373 8.51 7.47 -31.26
N VAL A 374 7.85 7.17 -32.37
CA VAL A 374 6.78 6.18 -32.50
C VAL A 374 7.11 5.09 -33.52
N PRO A 375 6.59 3.86 -33.39
CA PRO A 375 6.97 2.71 -34.22
C PRO A 375 6.23 2.64 -35.56
N PHE A 376 5.66 3.74 -36.05
CA PHE A 376 4.88 3.82 -37.28
C PHE A 376 5.23 5.10 -38.06
N ASP A 377 4.84 5.13 -39.34
CA ASP A 377 4.86 6.34 -40.16
C ASP A 377 3.49 7.02 -40.10
N ILE A 378 3.42 8.32 -40.39
CA ILE A 378 2.19 9.11 -40.30
C ILE A 378 1.94 9.81 -41.63
N PHE A 379 0.69 9.74 -42.07
CA PHE A 379 0.15 10.51 -43.20
C PHE A 379 -0.87 11.50 -42.65
N VAL A 380 -0.65 12.78 -42.91
CA VAL A 380 -1.48 13.90 -42.45
C VAL A 380 -2.24 14.49 -43.63
N HIS A 381 -3.21 15.36 -43.36
CA HIS A 381 -4.05 16.04 -44.35
C HIS A 381 -4.77 15.05 -45.27
N TYR A 382 -5.22 13.91 -44.73
CA TYR A 382 -5.91 12.92 -45.53
C TYR A 382 -7.25 13.45 -46.03
N GLN A 383 -7.45 13.26 -47.33
CA GLN A 383 -8.72 13.44 -48.03
C GLN A 383 -8.93 12.18 -48.88
N PRO A 384 -10.19 11.81 -49.21
CA PRO A 384 -10.48 10.58 -49.94
C PRO A 384 -9.69 10.41 -51.26
N GLU A 385 -9.38 11.51 -51.95
CA GLU A 385 -8.56 11.52 -53.18
C GLU A 385 -7.12 11.02 -52.97
N HIS A 386 -6.59 11.09 -51.76
CA HIS A 386 -5.25 10.60 -51.43
C HIS A 386 -5.17 9.06 -51.37
N ALA A 387 -6.31 8.35 -51.33
CA ALA A 387 -6.32 6.91 -51.15
C ALA A 387 -5.55 6.16 -52.25
N GLU A 388 -5.78 6.53 -53.51
CA GLU A 388 -5.17 5.84 -54.63
C GLU A 388 -3.66 6.14 -54.74
N LEU A 389 -3.27 7.38 -54.43
CA LEU A 389 -1.86 7.77 -54.34
C LEU A 389 -1.12 6.98 -53.26
N ILE A 390 -1.74 6.77 -52.09
CA ILE A 390 -1.18 5.97 -51.00
C ILE A 390 -1.01 4.51 -51.43
N LYS A 391 -2.01 3.92 -52.09
CA LYS A 391 -1.92 2.54 -52.61
C LYS A 391 -0.81 2.38 -53.65
N GLN A 392 -0.65 3.35 -54.54
CA GLN A 392 0.41 3.34 -55.55
C GLN A 392 1.81 3.48 -54.93
N LYS A 393 2.00 4.42 -54.01
CA LYS A 393 3.30 4.67 -53.35
C LYS A 393 3.68 3.57 -52.34
N ILE A 394 2.70 2.99 -51.65
CA ILE A 394 2.91 1.95 -50.64
C ILE A 394 2.19 0.69 -51.10
N LYS A 395 2.81 -0.07 -52.01
CA LYS A 395 2.20 -1.28 -52.62
C LYS A 395 1.85 -2.41 -51.65
N SER A 396 2.51 -2.49 -50.48
CA SER A 396 2.32 -3.58 -49.52
C SER A 396 1.20 -3.28 -48.51
N ASP A 397 0.17 -4.12 -48.46
CA ASP A 397 -0.91 -4.07 -47.45
C ASP A 397 -0.39 -4.02 -46.02
N ARG A 398 0.59 -4.87 -45.70
CA ARG A 398 1.19 -4.93 -44.37
C ARG A 398 1.88 -3.61 -43.98
N LYS A 399 2.42 -2.87 -44.95
CA LYS A 399 3.01 -1.54 -44.70
C LYS A 399 1.92 -0.48 -44.59
N ARG A 400 0.87 -0.53 -45.41
CA ARG A 400 -0.29 0.36 -45.32
C ARG A 400 -0.99 0.25 -43.96
N LYS A 401 -1.23 -0.96 -43.45
CA LYS A 401 -1.79 -1.20 -42.10
C LYS A 401 -0.94 -0.66 -40.94
N LYS A 402 0.34 -0.36 -41.18
CA LYS A 402 1.24 0.24 -40.18
C LYS A 402 1.34 1.76 -40.31
N LEU A 403 0.73 2.35 -41.34
CA LEU A 403 0.62 3.79 -41.51
C LEU A 403 -0.51 4.30 -40.62
N LYS A 404 -0.28 5.39 -39.90
CA LYS A 404 -1.36 6.13 -39.23
C LYS A 404 -1.77 7.28 -40.13
N ILE A 405 -3.02 7.27 -40.57
CA ILE A 405 -3.56 8.21 -41.53
C ILE A 405 -4.54 9.10 -40.77
N LEU A 406 -4.37 10.41 -40.90
CA LEU A 406 -5.13 11.41 -40.15
C LEU A 406 -5.76 12.42 -41.09
N THR A 407 -7.04 12.72 -40.88
CA THR A 407 -7.66 13.96 -41.34
C THR A 407 -7.22 15.13 -40.47
N ASP A 408 -7.56 16.35 -40.87
CA ASP A 408 -7.22 17.57 -40.11
C ASP A 408 -7.87 17.63 -38.72
N GLU A 409 -9.01 16.99 -38.57
CA GLU A 409 -9.75 16.84 -37.31
C GLU A 409 -9.29 15.63 -36.47
N GLN A 410 -8.16 15.01 -36.80
CA GLN A 410 -7.66 13.82 -36.13
C GLN A 410 -6.23 13.97 -35.59
N ALA A 411 -5.99 13.25 -34.50
CA ALA A 411 -4.67 13.11 -33.90
C ALA A 411 -4.44 11.72 -33.32
N ILE A 412 -3.16 11.33 -33.21
CA ILE A 412 -2.74 10.14 -32.46
C ILE A 412 -2.17 10.58 -31.11
N LEU A 413 -2.81 10.11 -30.03
CA LEU A 413 -2.28 10.19 -28.67
C LEU A 413 -1.46 8.93 -28.36
N VAL A 414 -0.20 9.12 -27.98
CA VAL A 414 0.68 8.04 -27.51
C VAL A 414 1.05 8.31 -26.06
N GLN A 415 0.69 7.37 -25.18
CA GLN A 415 1.04 7.40 -23.77
C GLN A 415 1.75 6.09 -23.40
N GLY A 416 3.09 6.14 -23.35
CA GLY A 416 3.91 4.96 -23.13
C GLY A 416 3.79 3.95 -24.27
N ARG A 417 3.01 2.87 -24.09
CA ARG A 417 2.75 1.84 -25.12
C ARG A 417 1.37 1.95 -25.75
N GLU A 418 0.48 2.74 -25.15
CA GLU A 418 -0.89 2.92 -25.63
C GLU A 418 -0.89 3.93 -26.77
N VAL A 419 -1.69 3.64 -27.80
CA VAL A 419 -1.81 4.44 -29.02
C VAL A 419 -3.30 4.55 -29.34
N SER A 420 -3.82 5.75 -29.25
CA SER A 420 -5.25 6.05 -29.43
C SER A 420 -5.44 7.09 -30.53
N LEU A 421 -6.47 6.91 -31.35
CA LEU A 421 -6.96 7.96 -32.24
C LEU A 421 -7.89 8.87 -31.42
N ILE A 422 -7.73 10.17 -31.54
CA ILE A 422 -8.61 11.18 -30.94
C ILE A 422 -9.02 12.19 -32.02
N GLY A 423 -10.14 12.89 -31.79
CA GLY A 423 -10.74 13.80 -32.77
C GLY A 423 -11.95 13.20 -33.47
N GLU A 424 -12.39 13.84 -34.54
CA GLU A 424 -13.63 13.50 -35.23
C GLU A 424 -13.43 12.43 -36.31
N GLY A 425 -14.47 11.60 -36.49
CA GLY A 425 -14.50 10.56 -37.52
C GLY A 425 -13.80 9.24 -37.15
N GLU A 426 -13.96 8.25 -38.03
CA GLU A 426 -13.39 6.92 -37.83
C GLU A 426 -11.93 6.82 -38.29
N ALA A 427 -11.25 5.75 -37.84
CA ALA A 427 -9.90 5.45 -38.28
C ALA A 427 -9.85 5.11 -39.78
N ILE A 428 -9.02 5.82 -40.53
CA ILE A 428 -8.86 5.59 -41.97
C ILE A 428 -8.00 4.34 -42.22
N VAL A 429 -8.51 3.42 -43.03
CA VAL A 429 -7.84 2.20 -43.46
C VAL A 429 -7.87 2.11 -44.99
N ILE A 430 -6.71 1.87 -45.61
CA ILE A 430 -6.52 1.92 -47.07
C ILE A 430 -5.90 0.65 -47.62
#